data_AF-A0A831JS01-F1
#
_entry.id   AF-A0A831JS01-F1
#
_cell.length_a   1.000
_cell.length_b   1.000
_cell.length_c   1.000
_cell.angle_alpha   90.00
_cell.angle_beta   90.00
_cell.angle_gamma   90.00
#
_symmetry.space_group_name_H-M   'P 1'
#
loop_
_entity.id
_entity.type
_entity.pdbx_description
1 polymer ?
#
loop_
_entity_poly.entity_id
_entity_poly.type
_entity_poly.pdbx_seq_one_letter_code
_entity_poly.pdbx_strand_id
1 'polypeptide(L)' 'FFEMLLHEVNVVGTPGVGFGPSGEGFLRLTAFGKREDCQEAMNRIKNWAGR' A
#
# COMPACT_ATOMS: atom_id res chain seq x y z
N PHE A 1 -9.13 1.14 0.71
CA PHE A 1 -7.81 1.32 0.05
C PHE A 1 -7.06 0.01 -0.12
N PHE A 2 -7.08 -0.93 0.83
CA PHE A 2 -6.35 -2.22 0.70
C PHE A 2 -6.73 -3.02 -0.55
N GLU A 3 -8.01 -3.32 -0.77
CA GLU A 3 -8.48 -4.07 -1.95
C GLU A 3 -8.10 -3.41 -3.28
N MET A 4 -8.27 -2.09 -3.40
CA MET A 4 -7.86 -1.35 -4.60
C MET A 4 -6.35 -1.44 -4.85
N LEU A 5 -5.53 -1.29 -3.81
CA LEU A 5 -4.08 -1.39 -3.96
C LEU A 5 -3.66 -2.80 -4.38
N LEU A 6 -4.32 -3.84 -3.85
CA LEU A 6 -4.05 -5.22 -4.22
C LEU A 6 -4.45 -5.50 -5.67
N HIS A 7 -5.68 -5.15 -6.06
CA HIS A 7 -6.25 -5.58 -7.33
C HIS A 7 -6.00 -4.63 -8.50
N GLU A 8 -5.93 -3.33 -8.27
CA GLU A 8 -5.70 -2.33 -9.34
C GLU A 8 -4.24 -1.92 -9.46
N VAL A 9 -3.52 -1.86 -8.33
CA VAL A 9 -2.15 -1.32 -8.25
C VAL A 9 -1.11 -2.45 -8.12
N ASN A 10 -1.53 -3.68 -7.82
CA ASN A 10 -0.65 -4.82 -7.56
C ASN A 10 0.40 -4.51 -6.47
N VAL A 11 -0.03 -3.85 -5.39
CA VAL A 11 0.79 -3.55 -4.21
C VAL A 11 0.08 -4.07 -2.96
N VAL A 12 0.75 -4.99 -2.26
CA VAL A 12 0.25 -5.55 -0.99
C VAL A 12 0.64 -4.61 0.15
N GLY A 13 -0.33 -4.27 1.01
CA GLY A 13 -0.09 -3.60 2.28
C GLY A 13 -0.75 -4.37 3.43
N THR A 14 -0.74 -3.81 4.64
CA THR A 14 -1.51 -4.36 5.77
C THR A 14 -2.57 -3.34 6.18
N PRO A 15 -3.87 -3.69 6.19
CA PRO A 15 -4.91 -2.76 6.62
C PRO A 15 -4.74 -2.42 8.10
N GLY A 16 -4.86 -1.13 8.44
CA GLY A 16 -4.60 -0.63 9.78
C GLY A 16 -5.54 -1.18 10.86
N VAL A 17 -6.77 -1.56 10.49
CA VAL A 17 -7.72 -2.23 11.40
C VAL A 17 -7.17 -3.55 11.97
N GLY A 18 -6.22 -4.20 11.29
CA GLY A 18 -5.50 -5.36 11.81
C GLY A 18 -4.59 -5.05 13.00
N PHE A 19 -4.36 -3.77 13.31
CA PHE A 19 -3.59 -3.29 14.46
C PHE A 19 -4.49 -2.69 15.56
N GLY A 20 -5.82 -2.79 15.42
CA GLY A 20 -6.80 -2.29 16.37
C GLY A 20 -7.74 -1.21 15.78
N PRO A 21 -8.81 -0.82 16.51
CA PRO A 21 -9.84 0.09 15.99
C PRO A 21 -9.28 1.45 15.56
N SER A 22 -8.28 1.98 16.27
CA SER A 22 -7.64 3.26 15.93
C SER A 22 -6.83 3.22 14.64
N GLY A 23 -6.59 2.03 14.06
CA GLY A 23 -5.95 1.88 12.75
C GLY A 23 -6.94 1.93 11.58
N GLU A 24 -8.24 2.07 11.83
CA GLU A 24 -9.23 2.29 10.77
C GLU A 24 -8.89 3.56 9.97
N GLY A 25 -8.98 3.48 8.64
CA GLY A 25 -8.57 4.56 7.74
C GLY A 25 -7.07 4.58 7.39
N PHE A 26 -6.22 3.78 8.06
CA PHE A 26 -4.78 3.74 7.80
C PHE A 26 -4.32 2.46 7.08
N LEU A 27 -3.21 2.56 6.35
CA LEU A 27 -2.52 1.43 5.73
C LEU A 27 -1.05 1.40 6.18
N ARG A 28 -0.56 0.20 6.50
CA ARG A 28 0.88 -0.02 6.72
C ARG A 28 1.52 -0.57 5.45
N LEU A 29 2.61 0.06 5.01
CA LEU A 29 3.53 -0.47 4.00
C LEU A 29 4.84 -0.89 4.68
N THR A 30 5.41 -2.00 4.24
CA THR A 30 6.75 -2.42 4.69
C THR A 30 7.82 -1.80 3.81
N ALA A 31 8.97 -1.47 4.40
CA ALA A 31 10.17 -1.08 3.66
C ALA A 31 11.09 -2.27 3.34
N PHE A 32 10.72 -3.49 3.79
CA PHE A 32 11.45 -4.71 3.46
C PHE A 32 11.14 -5.15 2.03
N GLY A 33 12.19 -5.19 1.20
CA GLY A 33 12.12 -5.55 -0.20
C GLY A 33 13.40 -5.11 -0.90
N LYS A 34 13.56 -5.45 -2.18
CA LYS A 34 14.65 -4.87 -2.97
C LYS A 34 14.36 -3.39 -3.21
N ARG A 35 15.42 -2.61 -3.39
CA ARG A 35 15.32 -1.17 -3.66
C ARG A 35 14.52 -0.89 -4.94
N GLU A 36 14.66 -1.73 -5.96
CA GLU A 36 13.88 -1.59 -7.21
C GLU A 36 12.38 -1.84 -6.97
N ASP A 37 12.04 -2.90 -6.24
CA ASP A 37 10.65 -3.26 -5.93
C ASP A 37 9.94 -2.14 -5.15
N CYS A 38 10.63 -1.54 -4.18
CA CYS A 38 10.11 -0.41 -3.42
C CYS A 38 9.86 0.82 -4.31
N GLN A 39 10.77 1.12 -5.23
CA GLN A 39 10.60 2.24 -6.16
C GLN A 39 9.42 2.00 -7.12
N GLU A 40 9.31 0.79 -7.65
CA GLU A 40 8.22 0.40 -8.53
C GLU A 40 6.86 0.49 -7.82
N ALA A 41 6.75 -0.06 -6.61
CA ALA A 41 5.53 0.05 -5.81
C ALA A 41 5.11 1.51 -5.57
N MET A 42 6.07 2.39 -5.23
CA MET A 42 5.79 3.82 -5.03
C MET A 42 5.39 4.53 -6.32
N ASN A 43 5.98 4.18 -7.46
CA ASN A 43 5.58 4.72 -8.77
C ASN A 43 4.14 4.33 -9.11
N ARG A 44 3.74 3.07 -8.88
CA ARG A 44 2.37 2.61 -9.10
C ARG A 44 1.38 3.34 -8.20
N ILE A 45 1.69 3.50 -6.91
CA ILE A 45 0.86 4.25 -5.95
C ILE A 45 0.72 5.72 -6.40
N LYS A 46 1.82 6.37 -6.80
CA LYS A 46 1.80 7.76 -7.27
C LYS A 46 0.91 7.93 -8.50
N ASN A 47 1.00 7.03 -9.48
CA ASN A 47 0.18 7.07 -10.69
C ASN A 47 -1.31 6.81 -10.40
N TRP A 48 -1.61 5.96 -9.41
CA TRP A 48 -2.97 5.70 -8.98
C TRP A 48 -3.58 6.88 -8.19
N ALA A 49 -2.81 7.49 -7.28
CA ALA A 49 -3.27 8.58 -6.42
C ALA A 49 -3.35 9.95 -7.14
N GLY A 50 -2.60 10.12 -8.24
CA GLY A 50 -2.65 11.31 -9.09
C GLY A 50 -3.75 11.30 -10.16
N ARG A 51 -4.69 10.35 -10.08
CA ARG A 51 -5.93 10.35 -10.88
C ARG A 51 -6.90 11.41 -10.38
#